data_AF-A0A0L7QJJ2-F1
#
_entry.id   AF-A0A0L7QJJ2-F1
#
_cell.length_a   1.000
_cell.length_b   1.000
_cell.length_c   1.000
_cell.angle_alpha   90.00
_cell.angle_beta   90.00
_cell.angle_gamma   90.00
#
_symmetry.space_group_name_H-M   'P 1'
#
loop_
_entity.id
_entity.type
_entity.pdbx_description
1 polymer ?
#
loop_
_entity_poly.entity_id
_entity_poly.type
_entity_poly.pdbx_seq_one_letter_code
_entity_poly.pdbx_strand_id
1 'polypeptide(L)'
;SMAPKVHYSGAKIVEIASYIAASIFNDGYTSALKIMQLLNLEIGLSALQFSENLDSQRISIANIRAQQETKEARKLKRAAQKEAEDITATIEELMYGPGIAD
;
A
#
# COMPACT_ATOMS: atom_id res chain seq x y z
N SER A 1 9.67 3.70 2.79
CA SER A 1 11.05 4.21 2.91
C SER A 1 11.88 3.18 3.65
N MET A 2 13.17 3.02 3.33
CA MET A 2 14.09 2.24 4.18
C MET A 2 14.62 3.13 5.30
N ALA A 3 14.86 2.56 6.48
CA ALA A 3 15.45 3.29 7.59
C ALA A 3 16.86 3.80 7.20
N PRO A 4 17.23 5.05 7.55
CA PRO A 4 18.56 5.59 7.26
C PRO A 4 19.67 4.74 7.88
N LYS A 5 20.75 4.47 7.13
CA LYS A 5 21.93 3.69 7.58
C LYS A 5 22.73 4.34 8.73
N VAL A 6 22.36 5.56 9.11
CA VAL A 6 23.04 6.34 10.15
C VAL A 6 22.65 5.94 11.58
N HIS A 7 21.63 5.09 11.75
CA HIS A 7 21.22 4.59 13.06
C HIS A 7 21.48 3.08 13.15
N TYR A 8 22.45 2.70 13.97
CA TYR A 8 22.69 1.30 14.31
C TYR A 8 21.69 0.86 15.40
N SER A 9 20.98 -0.25 15.15
CA SER A 9 20.21 -0.96 16.16
C SER A 9 20.84 -2.34 16.34
N GLY A 10 21.00 -2.77 17.59
CA GLY A 10 21.51 -4.12 17.88
C GLY A 10 20.58 -5.21 17.33
N ALA A 11 21.14 -6.38 17.02
CA ALA A 11 20.40 -7.48 16.41
C ALA A 11 19.10 -7.86 17.16
N LYS A 12 19.13 -7.84 18.49
CA LYS A 12 17.96 -8.12 19.33
C LYS A 12 16.82 -7.10 19.16
N ILE A 13 17.16 -5.82 18.99
CA ILE A 13 16.17 -4.75 18.76
C ILE A 13 15.50 -4.96 17.40
N VAL A 14 16.30 -5.25 16.36
CA VAL A 14 15.79 -5.51 15.01
C VAL A 14 14.89 -6.74 14.98
N GLU A 15 15.27 -7.80 15.70
CA GLU A 15 14.48 -9.02 15.83
C GLU A 15 13.11 -8.73 16.46
N ILE A 16 13.07 -8.04 17.61
CA ILE A 16 11.82 -7.67 18.29
C ILE A 16 10.95 -6.79 17.38
N ALA A 17 11.53 -5.78 16.74
CA ALA A 17 10.82 -4.91 15.82
C ALA A 17 10.23 -5.68 14.63
N SER A 18 10.95 -6.69 14.12
CA SER A 18 10.49 -7.55 13.03
C SER A 18 9.27 -8.37 13.45
N TYR A 19 9.28 -8.95 14.67
CA TYR A 19 8.12 -9.66 15.20
C TYR A 19 6.92 -8.75 15.40
N ILE A 20 7.10 -7.54 15.95
CA ILE A 20 6.02 -6.57 16.10
C ILE A 20 5.43 -6.18 14.73
N ALA A 21 6.29 -5.90 13.75
CA ALA A 21 5.85 -5.53 12.41
C ALA A 21 5.06 -6.67 11.73
N ALA A 22 5.52 -7.91 11.87
CA ALA A 22 4.81 -9.08 11.34
C ALA A 22 3.44 -9.26 12.01
N SER A 23 3.37 -9.12 13.33
CA SER A 23 2.10 -9.19 14.08
C SER A 23 1.11 -8.11 13.64
N ILE A 24 1.57 -6.86 13.47
CA ILE A 24 0.70 -5.77 13.01
C ILE A 24 0.24 -6.02 11.56
N PHE A 25 1.12 -6.50 10.69
CA PHE A 25 0.77 -6.78 9.31
C PHE A 25 -0.31 -7.87 9.19
N ASN A 26 -0.21 -8.95 9.97
CA ASN A 26 -1.14 -10.07 9.94
C ASN A 26 -2.42 -9.76 10.71
N ASP A 27 -2.28 -9.42 11.99
CA ASP A 27 -3.38 -9.38 12.96
C ASP A 27 -3.88 -7.95 13.25
N GLY A 28 -3.24 -6.94 12.66
CA GLY A 28 -3.57 -5.53 12.88
C GLY A 28 -2.99 -4.96 14.19
N TYR A 29 -3.33 -3.72 14.48
CA TYR A 29 -2.89 -2.98 15.67
C TYR A 29 -3.42 -3.57 16.97
N THR A 30 -4.46 -4.40 16.90
CA THR A 30 -4.90 -5.23 18.03
C THR A 30 -3.75 -6.08 18.60
N SER A 31 -2.81 -6.53 17.75
CA SER A 31 -1.61 -7.24 18.22
C SER A 31 -0.66 -6.36 19.04
N ALA A 32 -0.51 -5.08 18.70
CA ALA A 32 0.28 -4.14 19.46
C ALA A 32 -0.33 -3.91 20.86
N LEU A 33 -1.66 -3.82 20.95
CA LEU A 33 -2.36 -3.72 22.25
C LEU A 33 -2.11 -4.96 23.12
N LYS A 34 -2.15 -6.17 22.54
CA LYS A 34 -1.82 -7.42 23.27
C LYS A 34 -0.38 -7.42 23.77
N ILE A 35 0.57 -6.92 22.97
CA ILE A 35 1.98 -6.79 23.40
C ILE A 35 2.11 -5.79 24.55
N MET A 36 1.42 -4.65 24.47
CA MET A 36 1.38 -3.66 25.57
C MET A 36 0.83 -4.29 26.86
N GLN A 37 -0.25 -5.08 26.76
CA GLN A 37 -0.82 -5.79 27.90
C GLN A 37 0.16 -6.82 28.50
N LEU A 38 0.87 -7.59 27.66
CA LEU A 38 1.91 -8.53 28.10
C LEU A 38 3.07 -7.85 28.83
N LEU A 39 3.37 -6.60 28.48
CA LEU A 39 4.36 -5.76 29.14
C LEU A 39 3.81 -5.01 30.37
N ASN A 40 2.57 -5.30 30.77
CA ASN A 40 1.85 -4.65 31.86
C ASN A 40 1.72 -3.12 31.68
N LEU A 41 1.59 -2.67 30.44
CA LEU A 41 1.28 -1.28 30.14
C LEU A 41 -0.23 -1.04 30.23
N GLU A 42 -0.61 0.11 30.79
CA GLU A 42 -2.00 0.52 30.82
C GLU A 42 -2.47 0.95 29.42
N ILE A 43 -3.61 0.40 28.99
CA ILE A 43 -4.21 0.70 27.69
C ILE A 43 -5.38 1.64 27.91
N GLY A 44 -5.19 2.91 27.53
CA GLY A 44 -6.27 3.90 27.56
C GLY A 44 -7.28 3.67 26.44
N LEU A 45 -8.51 4.16 26.65
CA LEU A 45 -9.60 4.10 25.67
C LEU A 45 -9.20 4.69 24.31
N SER A 46 -8.41 5.76 24.30
CA SER A 46 -7.93 6.40 23.08
C SER A 46 -7.02 5.48 22.26
N ALA A 47 -6.18 4.66 22.90
CA ALA A 47 -5.33 3.69 22.20
C ALA A 47 -6.17 2.57 21.57
N LEU A 48 -7.22 2.13 22.27
CA LEU A 48 -8.17 1.15 21.74
C LEU A 48 -8.89 1.69 20.49
N GLN A 49 -9.51 2.86 20.61
CA GLN A 49 -10.24 3.49 19.49
C GLN A 49 -9.32 3.79 18.30
N PHE A 50 -8.09 4.22 18.56
CA PHE A 50 -7.09 4.45 17.52
C PHE A 50 -6.71 3.16 16.79
N SER A 51 -6.50 2.06 17.52
CA SER A 51 -6.23 0.73 16.94
C SER A 51 -7.37 0.27 16.05
N GLU A 52 -8.61 0.36 16.52
CA GLU A 52 -9.80 -0.02 15.73
C GLU A 52 -9.93 0.78 14.44
N ASN A 53 -9.66 2.09 14.51
CA ASN A 53 -9.71 2.96 13.34
C ASN A 53 -8.64 2.59 12.31
N LEU A 54 -7.39 2.38 12.75
CA LEU A 54 -6.30 1.98 11.86
C LEU A 54 -6.55 0.61 11.22
N ASP A 55 -7.05 -0.36 11.99
CA ASP A 55 -7.36 -1.69 11.46
C ASP A 55 -8.49 -1.63 10.43
N SER A 56 -9.52 -0.81 10.67
CA SER A 56 -10.59 -0.57 9.71
C SER A 56 -10.08 0.04 8.41
N GLN A 57 -9.19 1.05 8.50
CA GLN A 57 -8.55 1.66 7.34
C GLN A 57 -7.67 0.65 6.58
N ARG A 58 -6.88 -0.15 7.30
CA ARG A 58 -6.01 -1.19 6.71
C ARG A 58 -6.82 -2.18 5.89
N ILE A 59 -7.92 -2.68 6.44
CA ILE A 59 -8.80 -3.64 5.77
C ILE A 59 -9.45 -2.99 4.53
N SER A 60 -9.94 -1.75 4.66
CA SER A 60 -10.52 -1.01 3.54
C SER A 60 -9.53 -0.87 2.38
N ILE A 61 -8.31 -0.43 2.65
CA ILE A 61 -7.24 -0.31 1.65
C ILE A 61 -6.91 -1.66 1.01
N ALA A 62 -6.81 -2.72 1.82
CA ALA A 62 -6.53 -4.07 1.33
C ALA A 62 -7.64 -4.55 0.37
N ASN A 63 -8.91 -4.32 0.72
CA ASN A 63 -10.05 -4.65 -0.13
C ASN A 63 -10.04 -3.88 -1.45
N ILE A 64 -9.75 -2.58 -1.41
CA ILE A 64 -9.63 -1.75 -2.63
C ILE A 64 -8.53 -2.29 -3.54
N ARG A 65 -7.36 -2.62 -2.99
CA ARG A 65 -6.24 -3.20 -3.76
C ARG A 65 -6.62 -4.56 -4.35
N ALA A 66 -7.22 -5.44 -3.56
CA ALA A 66 -7.69 -6.74 -4.02
C ALA A 66 -8.69 -6.60 -5.19
N GLN A 67 -9.59 -5.61 -5.11
CA GLN A 67 -10.54 -5.32 -6.18
C GLN A 67 -9.85 -4.80 -7.46
N GLN A 68 -8.86 -3.90 -7.33
CA GLN A 68 -8.07 -3.40 -8.45
C GLN A 68 -7.21 -4.49 -9.10
N GLU A 69 -6.77 -5.47 -8.32
CA GLU A 69 -5.99 -6.61 -8.80
C GLU A 69 -6.85 -7.70 -9.45
N THR A 70 -8.18 -7.58 -9.47
CA THR A 70 -9.03 -8.53 -10.19
C THR A 70 -8.70 -8.59 -11.68
N LYS A 71 -8.92 -9.75 -12.30
CA LYS A 71 -8.67 -9.95 -13.74
C LYS A 71 -9.47 -8.96 -14.58
N GLU A 72 -10.72 -8.70 -14.19
CA GLU A 72 -11.61 -7.79 -14.90
C GLU A 72 -11.17 -6.34 -14.77
N ALA A 73 -10.78 -5.89 -13.57
CA ALA A 73 -10.18 -4.55 -13.39
C ALA A 73 -8.90 -4.40 -14.22
N ARG A 74 -8.04 -5.43 -14.28
CA ARG A 74 -6.83 -5.42 -15.12
C ARG A 74 -7.14 -5.37 -16.62
N LYS A 75 -8.16 -6.10 -17.09
CA LYS A 75 -8.60 -6.04 -18.49
C LYS A 75 -9.13 -4.66 -18.85
N LEU A 76 -10.01 -4.11 -18.02
CA LEU A 76 -10.58 -2.76 -18.22
C LEU A 76 -9.48 -1.70 -18.29
N LYS A 77 -8.51 -1.76 -17.36
CA LYS A 77 -7.35 -0.85 -17.37
C LYS A 77 -6.55 -0.94 -18.66
N ARG A 78 -6.28 -2.16 -19.16
CA ARG A 78 -5.55 -2.37 -20.42
C ARG A 78 -6.34 -1.89 -21.64
N ALA A 79 -7.67 -2.09 -21.64
CA ALA A 79 -8.52 -1.61 -22.73
C ALA A 79 -8.51 -0.07 -22.80
N ALA A 80 -8.68 0.60 -21.66
CA ALA A 80 -8.62 2.06 -21.59
C ALA A 80 -7.24 2.61 -21.99
N GLN A 81 -6.16 1.93 -21.59
CA GLN A 81 -4.81 2.32 -22.00
C GLN A 81 -4.62 2.17 -23.51
N LYS A 82 -5.08 1.07 -24.11
CA LYS A 82 -5.03 0.87 -25.55
C LYS A 82 -5.81 1.94 -26.30
N GLU A 83 -7.01 2.28 -25.83
CA GLU A 83 -7.82 3.35 -26.45
C GLU A 83 -7.09 4.69 -26.43
N ALA A 84 -6.45 5.04 -25.31
CA ALA A 84 -5.63 6.25 -25.21
C ALA A 84 -4.43 6.22 -26.16
N GLU A 85 -3.74 5.07 -26.26
CA GLU A 85 -2.62 4.86 -27.18
C GLU A 85 -3.06 4.99 -28.65
N ASP A 86 -4.19 4.39 -29.03
CA ASP A 86 -4.76 4.46 -30.39
C ASP A 86 -5.13 5.92 -30.76
N ILE A 87 -5.68 6.70 -29.82
CA ILE A 87 -5.97 8.13 -30.01
C ILE A 87 -4.67 8.91 -30.23
N THR A 88 -3.65 8.69 -29.40
CA THR A 88 -2.36 9.37 -29.56
C THR A 88 -1.68 9.04 -30.88
N ALA A 89 -1.69 7.77 -31.31
CA ALA A 89 -1.14 7.36 -32.59
C ALA A 89 -1.85 8.03 -33.77
N THR A 90 -3.19 8.16 -33.69
CA THR A 90 -3.98 8.87 -34.69
C THR A 90 -3.58 10.35 -34.79
N ILE A 91 -3.35 11.01 -33.64
CA ILE A 91 -2.89 12.41 -33.60
C ILE A 91 -1.48 12.52 -34.18
N GLU A 92 -0.56 11.62 -33.83
CA GLU A 92 0.80 11.62 -34.36
C GLU A 92 0.83 11.42 -35.88
N GLU A 93 0.01 10.51 -36.41
CA GLU A 93 -0.12 10.30 -37.86
C GLU A 93 -0.64 11.56 -38.58
N LEU A 94 -1.60 12.28 -37.99
CA LEU A 94 -2.08 13.56 -38.54
C LEU A 94 -1.01 14.67 -38.50
N MET A 95 -0.13 14.66 -37.49
CA MET A 95 0.89 15.69 -37.29
C MET A 95 2.21 15.42 -38.03
N TYR A 96 2.50 14.17 -38.40
CA TYR A 96 3.74 13.76 -39.06
C TYR A 96 3.51 12.93 -40.34
N GLY A 97 2.29 12.97 -40.90
CA GLY A 97 1.94 12.25 -42.12
C GLY A 97 2.79 12.64 -43.35
N PRO A 98 2.92 11.76 -44.35
CA PRO A 98 3.70 12.03 -45.55
C PRO A 98 3.09 13.21 -46.32
N GLY A 99 3.78 14.36 -46.31
CA GLY A 99 3.39 15.58 -47.03
C GLY A 99 3.43 16.89 -46.23
N ILE A 100 3.85 16.87 -44.96
CA ILE A 100 4.01 18.09 -44.11
C ILE A 100 5.46 18.49 -43.82
N ALA A 101 6.42 17.75 -44.37
CA ALA A 101 7.83 18.15 -44.42
C ALA A 101 8.15 18.59 -45.86
N ASP A 102 7.91 19.87 -46.16
CA ASP A 102 8.54 20.62 -47.26
C ASP A 102 9.62 21.53 -46.68
#